data_AF-A0A0C9ZFC3-F1
#
_entry.id   AF-A0A0C9ZFC3-F1
#
_cell.length_a   1.000
_cell.length_b   1.000
_cell.length_c   1.000
_cell.angle_alpha   90.00
_cell.angle_beta   90.00
_cell.angle_gamma   90.00
#
_symmetry.space_group_name_H-M   'P 1'
#
loop_
_entity.id
_entity.type
_entity.pdbx_description
1 polymer ?
#
loop_
_entity_poly.entity_id
_entity_poly.type
_entity_poly.pdbx_seq_one_letter_code
_entity_poly.pdbx_strand_id
1 'polypeptide(L)'
;MPPLDVVFEALDQCQISVAGFITILLARQEYNNHCFVVNLLKRSNEVIDAILWHLGNHSQFSQQSFDVVENTYLQELHCPASEGSRWHFRASSMSTKQLESFSLSEMAHEMEAGTPKWWRLLRTLLSDKGMTDMARTTIDDTPEVEGDVDDYWDEVDEIDLEGMINGLTREWDSHSVRKDRRAECHSAIKMMKKTIITSILMHGWNQKSNALQSLLGLFLQSAHMPYKVIDTLAHLGISVSADTINLAVQSLSKESHTSLQHLGRSLLASYAYDNFDVDLKSHVLTVEQSNESLKHLTSGLMFLLIHRVSLDDLKCTEELWRKSALNMEADKPYSPLRLAWWDLLKLHPKQVDPNMTLSCHDQFNYWVFLVDLCTYGPEYFHQFKSMIQEPQPIEKIPVVKTPIYVAHTMDINNSTVSGNI
;
A
#
# COMPACT_ATOMS: atom_id res chain seq x y z
N MET A 1 59.79 23.48 4.99
CA MET A 1 58.68 23.94 4.14
C MET A 1 59.27 24.88 3.10
N PRO A 2 58.93 24.78 1.81
CA PRO A 2 59.21 25.87 0.88
C PRO A 2 58.63 27.17 1.45
N PRO A 3 59.24 28.34 1.22
CA PRO A 3 58.70 29.60 1.69
C PRO A 3 57.32 29.80 1.08
N LEU A 4 56.28 30.00 1.90
CA LEU A 4 54.93 30.28 1.42
C LEU A 4 54.90 31.52 0.51
N ASP A 5 55.86 32.43 0.69
CA ASP A 5 56.07 33.62 -0.12
C ASP A 5 56.22 33.31 -1.62
N VAL A 6 56.92 32.22 -1.98
CA VAL A 6 57.09 31.82 -3.39
C VAL A 6 55.76 31.37 -3.99
N VAL A 7 54.92 30.70 -3.20
CA VAL A 7 53.59 30.26 -3.65
C VAL A 7 52.67 31.46 -3.82
N PHE A 8 52.70 32.42 -2.89
CA PHE A 8 51.91 33.65 -3.00
C PHE A 8 52.37 34.53 -4.15
N GLU A 9 53.67 34.67 -4.38
CA GLU A 9 54.21 35.41 -5.52
C GLU A 9 53.79 34.79 -6.85
N ALA A 10 53.82 33.46 -6.96
CA ALA A 10 53.36 32.77 -8.17
C ALA A 10 51.85 32.97 -8.41
N LEU A 11 51.04 32.96 -7.35
CA LEU A 11 49.59 33.24 -7.45
C LEU A 11 49.33 34.69 -7.86
N ASP A 12 50.08 35.65 -7.32
CA ASP A 12 49.99 37.07 -7.64
C ASP A 12 50.42 37.37 -9.10
N GLN A 13 51.52 36.77 -9.55
CA GLN A 13 51.97 36.83 -10.95
C GLN A 13 50.91 36.29 -11.92
N CYS A 14 50.13 35.30 -11.48
CA CYS A 14 49.02 34.74 -12.25
C CYS A 14 47.71 35.52 -12.10
N GLN A 15 47.65 36.53 -11.23
CA GLN A 15 46.43 37.27 -10.87
C GLN A 15 45.30 36.37 -10.34
N ILE A 16 45.65 35.32 -9.58
CA ILE A 16 44.70 34.35 -9.01
C ILE A 16 44.76 34.44 -7.48
N SER A 17 43.63 34.67 -6.82
CA SER A 17 43.54 34.61 -5.36
C SER A 17 43.65 33.16 -4.87
N VAL A 18 44.02 32.93 -3.60
CA VAL A 18 44.05 31.57 -3.02
C VAL A 18 42.68 30.86 -3.15
N ALA A 19 41.58 31.58 -2.88
CA ALA A 19 40.23 31.07 -3.07
C ALA A 19 39.91 30.78 -4.56
N GLY A 20 40.38 31.63 -5.47
CA GLY A 20 40.25 31.43 -6.92
C GLY A 20 41.00 30.19 -7.39
N PHE A 21 42.22 29.97 -6.88
CA PHE A 21 43.02 28.79 -7.18
C PHE A 21 42.35 27.51 -6.69
N ILE A 22 41.87 27.48 -5.44
CA ILE A 22 41.12 26.35 -4.88
C ILE A 22 39.86 26.08 -5.71
N THR A 23 39.11 27.13 -6.06
CA THR A 23 37.90 27.00 -6.89
C THR A 23 38.21 26.42 -8.28
N ILE A 24 39.27 26.88 -8.94
CA ILE A 24 39.70 26.36 -10.26
C ILE A 24 40.10 24.89 -10.16
N LEU A 25 40.85 24.53 -9.12
CA LEU A 25 41.26 23.15 -8.87
C LEU A 25 40.05 22.23 -8.65
N LEU A 26 39.02 22.68 -7.93
CA LEU A 26 37.83 21.90 -7.63
C LEU A 26 36.80 21.88 -8.77
N ALA A 27 36.75 22.92 -9.61
CA ALA A 27 35.74 23.06 -10.67
C ALA A 27 36.14 22.40 -12.00
N ARG A 28 37.44 22.28 -12.32
CA ARG A 28 37.88 21.72 -13.60
C ARG A 28 38.06 20.20 -13.52
N GLN A 29 37.32 19.48 -14.36
CA GLN A 29 37.33 18.01 -14.45
C GLN A 29 38.74 17.43 -14.73
N GLU A 30 39.59 18.21 -15.41
CA GLU A 30 41.00 17.87 -15.71
C GLU A 30 41.83 17.58 -14.44
N TYR A 31 41.45 18.16 -13.29
CA TYR A 31 42.17 18.02 -12.03
C TYR A 31 41.56 17.01 -11.06
N ASN A 32 40.48 16.32 -11.41
CA ASN A 32 39.78 15.39 -10.49
C ASN A 32 40.70 14.31 -9.89
N ASN A 33 41.69 13.85 -10.67
CA ASN A 33 42.67 12.84 -10.24
C ASN A 33 44.02 13.43 -9.84
N HIS A 34 44.15 14.76 -9.82
CA HIS A 34 45.39 15.43 -9.44
C HIS A 34 45.66 15.19 -7.95
N CYS A 35 46.91 14.88 -7.58
CA CYS A 35 47.28 14.51 -6.20
C CYS A 35 46.88 15.58 -5.17
N PHE A 36 46.97 16.87 -5.53
CA PHE A 36 46.54 17.98 -4.69
C PHE A 36 45.02 18.06 -4.48
N VAL A 37 44.20 17.79 -5.52
CA VAL A 37 42.74 17.77 -5.37
C VAL A 37 42.32 16.60 -4.49
N VAL A 38 42.89 15.41 -4.73
CA VAL A 38 42.63 14.23 -3.89
C VAL A 38 43.04 14.47 -2.43
N ASN A 39 44.20 15.11 -2.19
CA ASN A 39 44.65 15.44 -0.84
C ASN A 39 43.74 16.48 -0.17
N LEU A 40 43.35 17.53 -0.89
CA LEU A 40 42.47 18.59 -0.41
C LEU A 40 41.09 18.03 -0.03
N LEU A 41 40.51 17.16 -0.86
CA LEU A 41 39.24 16.48 -0.57
C LEU A 41 39.37 15.51 0.61
N LYS A 42 40.48 14.76 0.69
CA LYS A 42 40.72 13.84 1.82
C LYS A 42 40.85 14.59 3.16
N ARG A 43 41.39 15.81 3.14
CA ARG A 43 41.59 16.65 4.32
C ARG A 43 40.59 17.81 4.39
N SER A 44 39.45 17.71 3.70
CA SER A 44 38.48 18.81 3.62
C SER A 44 37.96 19.21 4.99
N ASN A 45 37.75 18.24 5.90
CA ASN A 45 37.30 18.51 7.26
C ASN A 45 38.34 19.33 8.02
N GLU A 46 39.63 18.97 7.94
CA GLU A 46 40.70 19.72 8.61
C GLU A 46 40.83 21.15 8.06
N VAL A 47 40.63 21.33 6.75
CA VAL A 47 40.65 22.65 6.12
C VAL A 47 39.44 23.48 6.55
N ILE A 48 38.25 22.88 6.58
CA ILE A 48 37.03 23.53 7.07
C ILE A 48 37.18 23.91 8.55
N ASP A 49 37.71 23.01 9.38
CA ASP A 49 38.00 23.26 10.79
C ASP A 49 39.00 24.41 10.94
N ALA A 50 40.09 24.40 10.18
CA ALA A 50 41.07 25.49 10.21
C ALA A 50 40.46 26.84 9.79
N ILE A 51 39.57 26.86 8.79
CA ILE A 51 38.83 28.06 8.38
C ILE A 51 37.89 28.52 9.51
N LEU A 52 37.16 27.58 10.14
CA LEU A 52 36.29 27.83 11.28
C LEU A 52 37.05 28.43 12.46
N TRP A 53 38.23 27.90 12.77
CA TRP A 53 39.09 28.41 13.85
C TRP A 53 39.69 29.78 13.54
N HIS A 54 40.08 30.02 12.28
CA HIS A 54 40.76 31.26 11.90
C HIS A 54 39.81 32.46 11.85
N LEU A 55 38.54 32.27 11.49
CA LEU A 55 37.67 33.40 11.16
C LEU A 55 37.28 34.28 12.34
N GLY A 56 37.38 33.84 13.60
CA GLY A 56 37.03 34.62 14.81
C GLY A 56 35.55 35.02 14.93
N ASN A 57 34.88 35.22 13.79
CA ASN A 57 33.47 35.42 13.54
C ASN A 57 32.89 34.12 12.99
N HIS A 58 32.68 33.14 13.88
CA HIS A 58 32.04 31.85 13.55
C HIS A 58 30.67 32.03 12.86
N SER A 59 29.99 33.17 13.06
CA SER A 59 28.65 33.43 12.53
C SER A 59 28.60 33.51 11.00
N GLN A 60 29.54 34.19 10.34
CA GLN A 60 29.46 34.42 8.89
C GLN A 60 29.73 33.14 8.10
N PHE A 61 30.75 32.38 8.48
CA PHE A 61 31.05 31.10 7.83
C PHE A 61 29.97 30.06 8.09
N SER A 62 29.44 30.01 9.32
CA SER A 62 28.33 29.11 9.64
C SER A 62 27.12 29.44 8.79
N GLN A 63 26.74 30.72 8.68
CA GLN A 63 25.62 31.14 7.83
C GLN A 63 25.83 30.73 6.37
N GLN A 64 27.00 31.02 5.78
CA GLN A 64 27.29 30.64 4.39
C GLN A 64 27.27 29.12 4.18
N SER A 65 27.76 28.36 5.15
CA SER A 65 27.73 26.89 5.10
C SER A 65 26.30 26.37 5.20
N PHE A 66 25.48 26.96 6.08
CA PHE A 66 24.05 26.66 6.17
C PHE A 66 23.33 26.99 4.87
N ASP A 67 23.57 28.15 4.27
CA ASP A 67 22.93 28.56 3.00
C ASP A 67 23.25 27.56 1.88
N VAL A 68 24.50 27.07 1.79
CA VAL A 68 24.90 26.06 0.78
C VAL A 68 24.21 24.71 1.02
N VAL A 69 24.17 24.27 2.28
CA VAL A 69 23.53 23.01 2.67
C VAL A 69 22.00 23.07 2.49
N GLU A 70 21.38 24.18 2.88
CA GLU A 70 19.96 24.48 2.67
C GLU A 70 19.61 24.44 1.18
N ASN A 71 20.33 25.20 0.35
CA ASN A 71 20.12 25.20 -1.10
C ASN A 71 20.24 23.79 -1.70
N THR A 72 21.17 22.98 -1.19
CA THR A 72 21.32 21.59 -1.63
C THR A 72 20.09 20.74 -1.30
N TYR A 73 19.56 20.84 -0.07
CA TYR A 73 18.36 20.08 0.32
C TYR A 73 17.10 20.61 -0.36
N LEU A 74 16.97 21.92 -0.54
CA LEU A 74 15.86 22.53 -1.27
C LEU A 74 15.82 22.05 -2.73
N GLN A 75 16.98 21.98 -3.39
CA GLN A 75 17.09 21.46 -4.75
C GLN A 75 16.69 19.99 -4.83
N GLU A 76 17.13 19.16 -3.88
CA GLU A 76 16.72 17.76 -3.81
C GLU A 76 15.21 17.65 -3.61
N LEU A 77 14.61 18.35 -2.65
CA LEU A 77 13.18 18.31 -2.37
C LEU A 77 12.31 18.87 -3.52
N HIS A 78 12.83 19.79 -4.32
CA HIS A 78 12.14 20.33 -5.49
C HIS A 78 11.93 19.27 -6.58
N CYS A 79 12.88 18.35 -6.76
CA CYS A 79 12.82 17.33 -7.80
C CYS A 79 11.59 16.41 -7.69
N PRO A 80 11.35 15.71 -6.55
CA PRO A 80 10.19 14.84 -6.39
C PRO A 80 8.88 15.64 -6.24
N ALA A 81 8.94 16.93 -5.88
CA ALA A 81 7.76 17.79 -5.80
C ALA A 81 7.32 18.38 -7.15
N SER A 82 8.09 18.17 -8.23
CA SER A 82 7.78 18.73 -9.56
C SER A 82 6.56 18.07 -10.20
N GLU A 83 5.90 18.79 -11.13
CA GLU A 83 4.66 18.35 -11.82
C GLU A 83 4.81 17.03 -12.60
N GLY A 84 6.03 16.64 -12.94
CA GLY A 84 6.33 15.38 -13.63
C GLY A 84 6.36 14.16 -12.69
N SER A 85 6.28 14.37 -11.38
CA SER A 85 6.25 13.28 -10.40
C SER A 85 4.89 12.57 -10.43
N ARG A 86 4.86 11.27 -10.10
CA ARG A 86 3.61 10.49 -10.03
C ARG A 86 2.79 10.75 -8.78
N TRP A 87 3.21 11.68 -7.93
CA TRP A 87 2.67 11.87 -6.58
C TRP A 87 1.57 12.94 -6.51
N HIS A 88 0.87 13.15 -7.62
CA HIS A 88 -0.20 14.13 -7.77
C HIS A 88 -1.59 13.50 -7.79
N PHE A 89 -2.36 13.71 -6.72
CA PHE A 89 -3.74 13.25 -6.61
C PHE A 89 -4.69 14.43 -6.78
N ARG A 90 -5.32 14.50 -7.95
CA ARG A 90 -6.36 15.49 -8.22
C ARG A 90 -7.71 14.91 -7.78
N ALA A 91 -8.25 15.39 -6.67
CA ALA A 91 -9.49 14.89 -6.08
C ALA A 91 -10.65 14.79 -7.10
N SER A 92 -10.84 15.78 -7.96
CA SER A 92 -11.91 15.77 -8.96
C SER A 92 -11.75 14.72 -10.06
N SER A 93 -10.56 14.16 -10.24
CA SER A 93 -10.25 13.12 -11.23
C SER A 93 -9.57 11.91 -10.60
N MET A 94 -9.81 11.66 -9.31
CA MET A 94 -9.22 10.53 -8.61
C MET A 94 -9.88 9.25 -9.08
N SER A 95 -9.07 8.23 -9.39
CA SER A 95 -9.55 6.92 -9.84
C SER A 95 -9.25 5.82 -8.83
N THR A 96 -10.09 4.80 -8.81
CA THR A 96 -9.89 3.54 -8.08
C THR A 96 -8.53 2.92 -8.38
N LYS A 97 -8.10 2.93 -9.65
CA LYS A 97 -6.78 2.44 -10.06
C LYS A 97 -5.63 3.19 -9.40
N GLN A 98 -5.70 4.52 -9.27
CA GLN A 98 -4.67 5.29 -8.58
C GLN A 98 -4.60 4.96 -7.09
N LEU A 99 -5.75 4.70 -6.47
CA LEU A 99 -5.83 4.28 -5.06
C LEU A 99 -5.24 2.88 -4.86
N GLU A 100 -5.61 1.92 -5.71
CA GLU A 100 -5.18 0.52 -5.64
C GLU A 100 -3.71 0.33 -6.02
N SER A 101 -3.18 1.15 -6.94
CA SER A 101 -1.78 1.08 -7.37
C SER A 101 -0.83 1.87 -6.47
N PHE A 102 -1.34 2.62 -5.49
CA PHE A 102 -0.46 3.34 -4.57
C PHE A 102 0.35 2.36 -3.72
N SER A 103 1.66 2.59 -3.68
CA SER A 103 2.59 1.82 -2.87
C SER A 103 3.49 2.76 -2.07
N LEU A 104 3.41 2.67 -0.74
CA LEU A 104 4.27 3.46 0.14
C LEU A 104 5.75 3.11 -0.05
N SER A 105 6.08 1.83 -0.30
CA SER A 105 7.44 1.40 -0.66
C SER A 105 7.95 2.04 -1.94
N GLU A 106 7.14 2.05 -2.99
CA GLU A 106 7.54 2.66 -4.27
C GLU A 106 7.79 4.16 -4.09
N MET A 107 6.91 4.84 -3.35
CA MET A 107 7.07 6.25 -2.99
C MET A 107 8.36 6.49 -2.21
N ALA A 108 8.67 5.66 -1.20
CA ALA A 108 9.89 5.76 -0.43
C ALA A 108 11.15 5.56 -1.28
N HIS A 109 11.15 4.58 -2.18
CA HIS A 109 12.27 4.32 -3.08
C HIS A 109 12.49 5.45 -4.08
N GLU A 110 11.42 6.00 -4.68
CA GLU A 110 11.52 7.16 -5.57
C GLU A 110 12.02 8.40 -4.83
N MET A 111 11.52 8.65 -3.61
CA MET A 111 12.01 9.75 -2.77
C MET A 111 13.47 9.59 -2.39
N GLU A 112 13.92 8.40 -1.98
CA GLU A 112 15.33 8.13 -1.67
C GLU A 112 16.22 8.33 -2.89
N ALA A 113 15.78 7.87 -4.06
CA ALA A 113 16.50 8.05 -5.32
C ALA A 113 16.58 9.52 -5.75
N GLY A 114 15.49 10.28 -5.57
CA GLY A 114 15.42 11.71 -5.92
C GLY A 114 16.07 12.64 -4.90
N THR A 115 16.22 12.21 -3.64
CA THR A 115 16.69 13.07 -2.53
C THR A 115 17.75 12.39 -1.64
N PRO A 116 18.86 11.88 -2.21
CA PRO A 116 19.79 11.02 -1.48
C PRO A 116 20.47 11.70 -0.29
N LYS A 117 20.77 13.00 -0.35
CA LYS A 117 21.39 13.72 0.78
C LYS A 117 20.36 14.02 1.86
N TRP A 118 19.17 14.50 1.49
CA TRP A 118 18.06 14.71 2.41
C TRP A 118 17.67 13.40 3.13
N TRP A 119 17.54 12.31 2.38
CA TRP A 119 17.22 11.00 2.93
C TRP A 119 18.27 10.49 3.91
N ARG A 120 19.56 10.77 3.63
CA ARG A 120 20.66 10.49 4.55
C ARG A 120 20.59 11.37 5.80
N LEU A 121 20.25 12.65 5.69
CA LEU A 121 20.04 13.52 6.84
C LEU A 121 18.93 12.98 7.73
N LEU A 122 17.77 12.63 7.18
CA LEU A 122 16.69 12.03 7.95
C LEU A 122 17.10 10.69 8.58
N ARG A 123 17.91 9.88 7.89
CA ARG A 123 18.48 8.67 8.47
C ARG A 123 19.30 8.97 9.72
N THR A 124 20.13 10.01 9.69
CA THR A 124 20.93 10.43 10.85
C THR A 124 20.03 10.97 11.97
N LEU A 125 19.07 11.83 11.66
CA LEU A 125 18.15 12.43 12.64
C LEU A 125 17.22 11.41 13.32
N LEU A 126 16.82 10.36 12.59
CA LEU A 126 15.96 9.28 13.08
C LEU A 126 16.75 8.05 13.60
N SER A 127 18.09 8.11 13.62
CA SER A 127 18.90 7.04 14.20
C SER A 127 19.06 7.26 15.69
N ASP A 128 18.74 6.24 16.48
CA ASP A 128 18.80 6.25 17.95
C ASP A 128 20.25 6.21 18.51
N LYS A 129 21.22 6.65 17.72
CA LYS A 129 22.65 6.50 18.01
C LYS A 129 23.12 7.39 19.16
N GLY A 130 22.24 8.22 19.74
CA GLY A 130 22.58 9.21 20.76
C GLY A 130 22.45 8.72 22.21
N MET A 131 21.62 7.71 22.50
CA MET A 131 21.32 7.35 23.89
C MET A 131 22.17 6.20 24.44
N THR A 132 22.60 5.25 23.61
CA THR A 132 23.28 4.04 24.10
C THR A 132 24.76 4.25 24.48
N ASP A 133 25.45 5.23 23.88
CA ASP A 133 26.88 5.46 24.15
C ASP A 133 27.15 6.37 25.38
N MET A 134 26.17 7.18 25.83
CA MET A 134 26.32 8.00 27.04
C MET A 134 26.03 7.22 28.34
N ALA A 135 25.13 6.23 28.32
CA ALA A 135 24.72 5.48 29.51
C ALA A 135 25.77 4.50 30.06
N ARG A 136 26.89 4.28 29.34
CA ARG A 136 27.95 3.33 29.76
C ARG A 136 29.01 3.90 30.70
N THR A 137 28.92 5.18 31.11
CA THR A 137 30.01 5.84 31.85
C THR A 137 29.67 6.24 33.30
N THR A 138 28.46 6.01 33.79
CA THR A 138 28.09 6.32 35.18
C THR A 138 27.66 5.07 35.92
N ILE A 139 28.66 4.44 36.56
CA ILE A 139 28.49 3.49 37.66
C ILE A 139 28.03 4.33 38.86
N ASP A 140 26.73 4.43 39.12
CA ASP A 140 26.24 4.67 40.48
C ASP A 140 24.83 4.12 40.66
N ASP A 141 24.65 3.37 41.75
CA ASP A 141 23.55 2.48 42.04
C ASP A 141 22.26 3.25 42.37
N THR A 142 21.38 3.47 41.37
CA THR A 142 19.97 3.81 41.66
C THR A 142 19.04 3.06 40.70
N PRO A 143 18.15 2.18 41.21
CA PRO A 143 17.16 1.50 40.36
C PRO A 143 15.99 2.44 40.12
N GLU A 144 16.15 3.39 39.19
CA GLU A 144 15.02 4.12 38.65
C GLU A 144 14.42 3.35 37.49
N VAL A 145 13.13 3.07 37.63
CA VAL A 145 12.27 2.39 36.66
C VAL A 145 11.97 3.37 35.53
N GLU A 146 12.95 3.63 34.68
CA GLU A 146 12.69 4.24 33.37
C GLU A 146 12.17 3.13 32.45
N GLY A 147 10.85 3.16 32.19
CA GLY A 147 10.23 2.31 31.19
C GLY A 147 10.89 2.58 29.84
N ASP A 148 11.42 1.52 29.24
CA ASP A 148 12.11 1.56 27.96
C ASP A 148 11.14 2.11 26.91
N VAL A 149 11.50 3.23 26.26
CA VAL A 149 10.69 3.80 25.17
C VAL A 149 10.59 2.82 23.99
N ASP A 150 11.47 1.81 23.94
CA ASP A 150 11.38 0.67 23.03
C ASP A 150 10.13 -0.19 23.30
N ASP A 151 9.69 -0.34 24.57
CA ASP A 151 8.49 -1.12 24.93
C ASP A 151 7.19 -0.46 24.42
N TYR A 152 7.15 0.87 24.26
CA TYR A 152 5.95 1.55 23.71
C TYR A 152 5.69 1.16 22.24
N TRP A 153 6.75 1.01 21.45
CA TRP A 153 6.61 0.55 20.06
C TRP A 153 6.36 -0.94 19.98
N ASP A 154 6.82 -1.74 20.96
CA ASP A 154 6.45 -3.15 21.08
C ASP A 154 4.93 -3.34 21.31
N GLU A 155 4.25 -2.42 22.01
CA GLU A 155 2.77 -2.43 22.15
C GLU A 155 2.05 -1.91 20.89
N VAL A 156 2.63 -0.92 20.19
CA VAL A 156 2.08 -0.40 18.93
C VAL A 156 2.26 -1.39 17.78
N ASP A 157 3.27 -2.27 17.83
CA ASP A 157 3.48 -3.38 16.90
C ASP A 157 2.39 -4.46 17.00
N GLU A 158 1.56 -4.49 18.07
CA GLU A 158 0.33 -5.29 18.12
C GLU A 158 -0.83 -4.67 17.32
N ILE A 159 -0.75 -3.38 16.96
CA ILE A 159 -1.64 -2.82 15.93
C ILE A 159 -1.20 -3.47 14.63
N ASP A 160 -2.11 -4.21 13.99
CA ASP A 160 -1.97 -5.05 12.80
C ASP A 160 -1.38 -4.32 11.57
N LEU A 161 -0.12 -3.89 11.70
CA LEU A 161 0.75 -3.39 10.65
C LEU A 161 1.36 -4.57 9.89
N GLU A 162 1.06 -5.81 10.26
CA GLU A 162 1.58 -7.03 9.64
C GLU A 162 1.30 -7.03 8.13
N GLY A 163 0.11 -6.57 7.70
CA GLY A 163 -0.21 -6.38 6.29
C GLY A 163 0.69 -5.37 5.56
N MET A 164 1.02 -4.24 6.20
CA MET A 164 1.94 -3.24 5.64
C MET A 164 3.39 -3.72 5.64
N ILE A 165 3.85 -4.31 6.75
CA ILE A 165 5.20 -4.83 6.93
C ILE A 165 5.48 -5.94 5.91
N ASN A 166 4.56 -6.90 5.75
CA ASN A 166 4.69 -7.99 4.77
C ASN A 166 4.78 -7.47 3.34
N GLY A 167 4.05 -6.39 3.01
CA GLY A 167 4.17 -5.71 1.73
C GLY A 167 5.55 -5.06 1.51
N LEU A 168 6.20 -4.59 2.58
CA LEU A 168 7.53 -3.98 2.55
C LEU A 168 8.68 -5.00 2.57
N THR A 169 8.50 -6.17 3.18
CA THR A 169 9.60 -7.11 3.45
C THR A 169 9.72 -8.30 2.49
N ARG A 170 8.75 -8.55 1.60
CA ARG A 170 8.65 -9.74 0.71
C ARG A 170 8.59 -11.07 1.49
N GLU A 171 7.53 -11.84 1.23
CA GLU A 171 7.21 -13.15 1.85
C GLU A 171 8.43 -14.08 1.96
N TRP A 172 8.76 -14.53 3.19
CA TRP A 172 9.71 -15.62 3.42
C TRP A 172 9.25 -16.61 4.49
N ASP A 173 9.63 -17.87 4.23
CA ASP A 173 9.17 -19.09 4.88
C ASP A 173 9.37 -19.12 6.40
N SER A 174 8.34 -19.62 7.06
CA SER A 174 8.19 -19.69 8.51
C SER A 174 9.13 -20.75 9.08
N HIS A 175 10.08 -20.36 9.95
CA HIS A 175 10.34 -21.05 11.24
C HIS A 175 11.60 -20.57 12.01
N SER A 176 12.46 -19.69 11.48
CA SER A 176 13.59 -19.08 12.24
C SER A 176 13.35 -17.64 12.74
N VAL A 177 12.10 -17.16 12.75
CA VAL A 177 11.78 -15.76 12.38
C VAL A 177 11.19 -14.92 13.54
N ARG A 178 11.92 -14.69 14.64
CA ARG A 178 11.48 -13.70 15.68
C ARG A 178 12.44 -12.52 15.87
N LYS A 179 13.74 -12.77 16.03
CA LYS A 179 14.73 -11.68 16.17
C LYS A 179 14.87 -10.86 14.88
N ASP A 180 14.78 -11.50 13.73
CA ASP A 180 14.86 -10.80 12.44
C ASP A 180 13.63 -9.91 12.18
N ARG A 181 12.41 -10.33 12.62
CA ARG A 181 11.19 -9.52 12.48
C ARG A 181 11.27 -8.17 13.17
N ARG A 182 11.85 -8.10 14.37
CA ARG A 182 11.96 -6.82 15.10
C ARG A 182 12.84 -5.83 14.33
N ALA A 183 14.01 -6.27 13.87
CA ALA A 183 14.91 -5.43 13.07
C ALA A 183 14.27 -4.99 11.75
N GLU A 184 13.51 -5.88 11.10
CA GLU A 184 12.75 -5.57 9.89
C GLU A 184 11.63 -4.55 10.15
N CYS A 185 10.82 -4.75 11.20
CA CYS A 185 9.78 -3.82 11.61
C CYS A 185 10.37 -2.43 11.91
N HIS A 186 11.46 -2.37 12.67
CA HIS A 186 12.17 -1.13 12.98
C HIS A 186 12.68 -0.42 11.72
N SER A 187 13.18 -1.18 10.74
CA SER A 187 13.60 -0.65 9.45
C SER A 187 12.41 -0.08 8.66
N ALA A 188 11.30 -0.80 8.63
CA ALA A 188 10.05 -0.39 7.98
C ALA A 188 9.47 0.88 8.61
N ILE A 189 9.37 0.96 9.94
CA ILE A 189 8.92 2.16 10.67
C ILE A 189 9.82 3.36 10.36
N LYS A 190 11.15 3.16 10.35
CA LYS A 190 12.10 4.24 9.99
C LYS A 190 11.90 4.72 8.56
N MET A 191 11.63 3.81 7.62
CA MET A 191 11.36 4.16 6.23
C MET A 191 10.01 4.88 6.08
N MET A 192 8.97 4.44 6.78
CA MET A 192 7.67 5.11 6.85
C MET A 192 7.80 6.53 7.40
N LYS A 193 8.50 6.72 8.53
CA LYS A 193 8.75 8.04 9.14
C LYS A 193 9.44 8.99 8.14
N LYS A 194 10.46 8.53 7.42
CA LYS A 194 11.15 9.33 6.39
C LYS A 194 10.23 9.73 5.24
N THR A 195 9.42 8.79 4.77
CA THR A 195 8.48 8.99 3.66
C THR A 195 7.41 10.01 4.05
N ILE A 196 6.84 9.90 5.25
CA ILE A 196 5.85 10.85 5.77
C ILE A 196 6.44 12.26 5.89
N ILE A 197 7.59 12.40 6.55
CA ILE A 197 8.24 13.72 6.71
C ILE A 197 8.53 14.35 5.34
N THR A 198 9.09 13.57 4.41
CA THR A 198 9.41 14.05 3.06
C THR A 198 8.14 14.42 2.29
N SER A 199 7.07 13.64 2.40
CA SER A 199 5.76 13.95 1.79
C SER A 199 5.13 15.22 2.36
N ILE A 200 5.25 15.49 3.65
CA ILE A 200 4.76 16.72 4.28
C ILE A 200 5.51 17.94 3.70
N LEU A 201 6.85 17.85 3.62
CA LEU A 201 7.67 18.93 3.05
C LEU A 201 7.38 19.14 1.56
N MET A 202 7.26 18.06 0.79
CA MET A 202 6.89 18.12 -0.62
C MET A 202 5.51 18.76 -0.82
N HIS A 203 4.53 18.42 0.02
CA HIS A 203 3.19 19.00 -0.03
C HIS A 203 3.19 20.49 0.34
N GLY A 204 3.97 20.88 1.35
CA GLY A 204 4.15 22.28 1.73
C GLY A 204 4.81 23.12 0.63
N TRP A 205 5.70 22.51 -0.16
CA TRP A 205 6.34 23.17 -1.30
C TRP A 205 5.44 23.24 -2.53
N ASN A 206 4.77 22.14 -2.87
CA ASN A 206 3.82 22.04 -3.96
C ASN A 206 2.59 21.28 -3.48
N GLN A 207 1.48 21.99 -3.25
CA GLN A 207 0.23 21.39 -2.80
C GLN A 207 -0.33 20.33 -3.76
N LYS A 208 0.12 20.30 -5.02
CA LYS A 208 -0.22 19.22 -5.96
C LYS A 208 0.41 17.89 -5.55
N SER A 209 1.56 17.88 -4.86
CA SER A 209 2.24 16.67 -4.35
C SER A 209 1.55 16.17 -3.09
N ASN A 210 0.36 15.60 -3.25
CA ASN A 210 -0.58 15.30 -2.17
C ASN A 210 -1.04 13.83 -2.18
N ALA A 211 -0.33 12.91 -2.85
CA ALA A 211 -0.74 11.51 -2.95
C ALA A 211 -0.94 10.86 -1.57
N LEU A 212 0.08 10.92 -0.71
CA LEU A 212 0.00 10.36 0.65
C LEU A 212 -1.06 11.08 1.48
N GLN A 213 -1.09 12.42 1.43
CA GLN A 213 -2.08 13.23 2.15
C GLN A 213 -3.52 12.90 1.74
N SER A 214 -3.76 12.62 0.45
CA SER A 214 -5.08 12.26 -0.06
C SER A 214 -5.51 10.88 0.44
N LEU A 215 -4.59 9.91 0.47
CA LEU A 215 -4.83 8.58 1.03
C LEU A 215 -5.10 8.63 2.53
N LEU A 216 -4.27 9.36 3.28
CA LEU A 216 -4.48 9.58 4.70
C LEU A 216 -5.82 10.28 4.96
N GLY A 217 -6.20 11.27 4.15
CA GLY A 217 -7.51 11.91 4.24
C GLY A 217 -8.68 10.94 4.05
N LEU A 218 -8.63 10.11 3.00
CA LEU A 218 -9.64 9.08 2.75
C LEU A 218 -9.71 8.05 3.89
N PHE A 219 -8.55 7.61 4.39
CA PHE A 219 -8.46 6.70 5.53
C PHE A 219 -9.09 7.32 6.78
N LEU A 220 -8.73 8.55 7.14
CA LEU A 220 -9.27 9.26 8.30
C LEU A 220 -10.79 9.43 8.19
N GLN A 221 -11.30 9.77 7.00
CA GLN A 221 -12.74 9.84 6.73
C GLN A 221 -13.41 8.47 6.92
N SER A 222 -12.78 7.39 6.44
CA SER A 222 -13.30 6.02 6.59
C SER A 222 -13.30 5.55 8.04
N ALA A 223 -12.36 6.04 8.86
CA ALA A 223 -12.29 5.81 10.29
C ALA A 223 -13.23 6.74 11.10
N HIS A 224 -14.15 7.46 10.43
CA HIS A 224 -15.10 8.39 11.02
C HIS A 224 -14.46 9.50 11.85
N MET A 225 -13.26 9.95 11.48
CA MET A 225 -12.60 11.06 12.16
C MET A 225 -13.41 12.36 12.01
N PRO A 226 -13.63 13.13 13.09
CA PRO A 226 -14.36 14.39 12.98
C PRO A 226 -13.70 15.37 12.01
N TYR A 227 -14.50 16.08 11.21
CA TYR A 227 -13.97 17.04 10.21
C TYR A 227 -12.99 18.06 10.78
N LYS A 228 -13.19 18.52 12.02
CA LYS A 228 -12.25 19.44 12.69
C LYS A 228 -10.85 18.84 12.86
N VAL A 229 -10.77 17.53 13.12
CA VAL A 229 -9.48 16.83 13.24
C VAL A 229 -8.84 16.68 11.86
N ILE A 230 -9.62 16.27 10.85
CA ILE A 230 -9.17 16.18 9.45
C ILE A 230 -8.63 17.53 8.97
N ASP A 231 -9.38 18.61 9.19
CA ASP A 231 -8.96 19.96 8.79
C ASP A 231 -7.71 20.38 9.57
N THR A 232 -7.60 20.08 10.86
CA THR A 232 -6.37 20.36 11.62
C THR A 232 -5.17 19.63 11.01
N LEU A 233 -5.31 18.35 10.67
CA LEU A 233 -4.25 17.57 10.02
C LEU A 233 -3.95 18.07 8.60
N ALA A 234 -4.94 18.60 7.90
CA ALA A 234 -4.75 19.23 6.60
C ALA A 234 -3.92 20.52 6.70
N HIS A 235 -4.16 21.35 7.72
CA HIS A 235 -3.33 22.53 7.98
C HIS A 235 -1.89 22.17 8.38
N LEU A 236 -1.66 20.98 8.96
CA LEU A 236 -0.32 20.45 9.24
C LEU A 236 0.35 19.79 8.03
N GLY A 237 -0.35 19.67 6.89
CA GLY A 237 0.15 19.01 5.69
C GLY A 237 0.20 17.48 5.78
N ILE A 238 -0.48 16.89 6.76
CA ILE A 238 -0.57 15.43 6.96
C ILE A 238 -1.73 14.82 6.14
N SER A 239 -2.82 15.58 5.94
CA SER A 239 -4.00 15.18 5.17
C SER A 239 -4.35 16.23 4.12
N VAL A 240 -5.27 15.91 3.21
CA VAL A 240 -6.03 16.93 2.46
C VAL A 240 -7.27 17.39 3.27
N SER A 241 -7.87 18.51 2.87
CA SER A 241 -9.06 19.06 3.54
C SER A 241 -10.29 18.16 3.39
N ALA A 242 -11.27 18.31 4.30
CA ALA A 242 -12.54 17.60 4.21
C ALA A 242 -13.26 17.81 2.86
N ASP A 243 -13.25 19.03 2.33
CA ASP A 243 -13.83 19.33 1.01
C ASP A 243 -13.12 18.57 -0.12
N THR A 244 -11.79 18.45 -0.04
CA THR A 244 -10.99 17.70 -1.02
C THR A 244 -11.33 16.22 -0.95
N ILE A 245 -11.51 15.66 0.25
CA ILE A 245 -11.97 14.28 0.46
C ILE A 245 -13.35 14.08 -0.15
N ASN A 246 -14.30 14.98 0.10
CA ASN A 246 -15.65 14.89 -0.46
C ASN A 246 -15.65 14.91 -2.00
N LEU A 247 -14.84 15.78 -2.61
CA LEU A 247 -14.66 15.80 -4.06
C LEU A 247 -14.05 14.49 -4.58
N ALA A 248 -13.09 13.92 -3.86
CA ALA A 248 -12.46 12.65 -4.19
C ALA A 248 -13.47 11.49 -4.14
N VAL A 249 -14.29 11.42 -3.08
CA VAL A 249 -15.37 10.43 -2.92
C VAL A 249 -16.43 10.59 -4.03
N GLN A 250 -16.81 11.81 -4.38
CA GLN A 250 -17.73 12.07 -5.50
C GLN A 250 -17.14 11.60 -6.84
N SER A 251 -15.84 11.82 -7.07
CA SER A 251 -15.16 11.37 -8.28
C SER A 251 -15.12 9.83 -8.37
N LEU A 252 -14.73 9.16 -7.28
CA LEU A 252 -14.77 7.70 -7.19
C LEU A 252 -16.18 7.12 -7.38
N SER A 253 -17.18 7.74 -6.76
CA SER A 253 -18.58 7.34 -6.91
C SER A 253 -19.05 7.46 -8.36
N LYS A 254 -18.68 8.56 -9.04
CA LYS A 254 -18.97 8.75 -10.47
C LYS A 254 -18.25 7.73 -11.35
N GLU A 255 -16.99 7.40 -11.07
CA GLU A 255 -16.24 6.36 -11.77
C GLU A 255 -16.88 4.99 -11.59
N SER A 256 -17.23 4.63 -10.35
CA SER A 256 -17.94 3.38 -10.01
C SER A 256 -19.27 3.29 -10.75
N HIS A 257 -20.07 4.36 -10.72
CA HIS A 257 -21.33 4.42 -11.45
C HIS A 257 -21.16 4.24 -12.96
N THR A 258 -20.14 4.90 -13.55
CA THR A 258 -19.83 4.76 -14.98
C THR A 258 -19.40 3.32 -15.31
N SER A 259 -18.62 2.69 -14.44
CA SER A 259 -18.18 1.30 -14.59
C SER A 259 -19.35 0.33 -14.50
N LEU A 260 -20.26 0.51 -13.53
CA LEU A 260 -21.50 -0.26 -13.41
C LEU A 260 -22.41 -0.10 -14.63
N GLN A 261 -22.58 1.12 -15.14
CA GLN A 261 -23.34 1.35 -16.37
C GLN A 261 -22.71 0.66 -17.58
N HIS A 262 -21.39 0.76 -17.74
CA HIS A 262 -20.67 0.10 -18.84
C HIS A 262 -20.82 -1.42 -18.73
N LEU A 263 -20.64 -1.97 -17.53
CA LEU A 263 -20.82 -3.39 -17.27
C LEU A 263 -22.25 -3.85 -17.57
N GLY A 264 -23.27 -3.13 -17.09
CA GLY A 264 -24.68 -3.44 -17.39
C GLY A 264 -24.99 -3.38 -18.89
N ARG A 265 -24.48 -2.36 -19.60
CA ARG A 265 -24.65 -2.23 -21.06
C ARG A 265 -23.96 -3.32 -21.87
N SER A 266 -22.93 -3.96 -21.31
CA SER A 266 -22.28 -5.09 -21.96
C SER A 266 -23.19 -6.31 -22.07
N LEU A 267 -24.26 -6.38 -21.24
CA LEU A 267 -25.13 -7.56 -21.05
C LEU A 267 -24.36 -8.84 -20.67
N LEU A 268 -23.09 -8.70 -20.27
CA LEU A 268 -22.22 -9.75 -19.74
C LEU A 268 -22.03 -9.56 -18.23
N ALA A 269 -23.03 -9.02 -17.56
CA ALA A 269 -23.02 -8.80 -16.13
C ALA A 269 -23.92 -9.81 -15.44
N SER A 270 -23.43 -10.37 -14.34
CA SER A 270 -24.27 -11.08 -13.38
C SER A 270 -24.52 -10.21 -12.17
N TYR A 271 -25.71 -10.39 -11.59
CA TYR A 271 -26.19 -9.63 -10.45
C TYR A 271 -26.30 -10.59 -9.26
N ALA A 272 -25.76 -10.18 -8.12
CA ALA A 272 -26.04 -10.80 -6.84
C ALA A 272 -26.60 -9.73 -5.89
N TYR A 273 -27.43 -10.19 -4.96
CA TYR A 273 -27.86 -9.38 -3.83
C TYR A 273 -27.25 -10.01 -2.59
N ASP A 274 -26.63 -9.18 -1.77
CA ASP A 274 -26.05 -9.62 -0.52
C ASP A 274 -26.57 -8.76 0.63
N ASN A 275 -26.93 -9.43 1.72
CA ASN A 275 -27.29 -8.80 2.97
C ASN A 275 -26.03 -8.83 3.83
N PHE A 276 -25.50 -7.67 4.19
CA PHE A 276 -24.33 -7.57 5.03
C PHE A 276 -24.63 -6.73 6.27
N ASP A 277 -24.05 -7.18 7.37
CA ASP A 277 -24.20 -6.52 8.65
C ASP A 277 -22.97 -5.66 8.90
N VAL A 278 -23.21 -4.36 9.13
CA VAL A 278 -22.14 -3.43 9.51
C VAL A 278 -22.34 -3.07 10.96
N ASP A 279 -21.37 -3.45 11.80
CA ASP A 279 -21.30 -2.97 13.18
C ASP A 279 -20.73 -1.55 13.20
N LEU A 280 -21.62 -0.55 13.15
CA LEU A 280 -21.25 0.86 13.30
C LEU A 280 -21.15 1.16 14.80
N LYS A 281 -20.02 0.81 15.40
CA LYS A 281 -19.72 1.16 16.79
C LYS A 281 -19.72 2.68 16.94
N SER A 282 -20.74 3.24 17.59
CA SER A 282 -20.73 4.66 17.94
C SER A 282 -19.70 4.88 19.04
N HIS A 283 -18.71 5.74 18.76
CA HIS A 283 -17.64 6.02 19.73
C HIS A 283 -18.13 6.87 20.92
N VAL A 284 -19.35 7.42 20.83
CA VAL A 284 -20.01 8.16 21.90
C VAL A 284 -20.99 7.22 22.58
N LEU A 285 -20.60 6.68 23.74
CA LEU A 285 -21.48 5.99 24.67
C LEU A 285 -22.46 7.02 25.27
N THR A 286 -23.51 7.39 24.54
CA THR A 286 -24.64 8.11 25.13
C THR A 286 -25.46 7.12 25.95
N VAL A 287 -25.71 7.45 27.22
CA VAL A 287 -26.43 6.64 28.23
C VAL A 287 -27.81 6.14 27.76
N GLU A 288 -28.36 6.71 26.69
CA GLU A 288 -29.71 6.44 26.17
C GLU A 288 -29.75 5.70 24.81
N GLN A 289 -28.62 5.30 24.22
CA GLN A 289 -28.64 4.57 22.94
C GLN A 289 -28.77 3.07 23.14
N SER A 290 -29.85 2.50 22.57
CA SER A 290 -30.07 1.06 22.42
C SER A 290 -28.87 0.41 21.72
N ASN A 291 -28.54 -0.83 22.11
CA ASN A 291 -27.44 -1.66 21.59
C ASN A 291 -27.52 -2.01 20.08
N GLU A 292 -28.23 -1.24 19.25
CA GLU A 292 -28.35 -1.45 17.80
C GLU A 292 -27.19 -0.76 17.05
N SER A 293 -25.95 -1.15 17.36
CA SER A 293 -24.77 -0.78 16.56
C SER A 293 -24.74 -1.54 15.24
N LEU A 294 -25.39 -2.71 15.17
CA LEU A 294 -25.52 -3.51 13.98
C LEU A 294 -26.55 -2.89 13.02
N LYS A 295 -26.10 -2.53 11.82
CA LYS A 295 -26.96 -2.13 10.70
C LYS A 295 -27.04 -3.25 9.68
N HIS A 296 -28.25 -3.73 9.45
CA HIS A 296 -28.57 -4.69 8.39
C HIS A 296 -28.74 -3.92 7.08
N LEU A 297 -27.81 -4.09 6.15
CA LEU A 297 -27.81 -3.38 4.88
C LEU A 297 -27.88 -4.39 3.72
N THR A 298 -28.61 -4.04 2.66
CA THR A 298 -28.60 -4.83 1.42
C THR A 298 -27.81 -4.07 0.37
N SER A 299 -26.87 -4.72 -0.31
CA SER A 299 -26.25 -4.16 -1.52
C SER A 299 -26.37 -5.12 -2.70
N GLY A 300 -26.47 -4.53 -3.90
CA GLY A 300 -26.32 -5.26 -5.14
C GLY A 300 -24.83 -5.38 -5.49
N LEU A 301 -24.42 -6.54 -5.96
CA LEU A 301 -23.10 -6.76 -6.53
C LEU A 301 -23.28 -7.04 -8.02
N MET A 302 -22.48 -6.38 -8.84
CA MET A 302 -22.35 -6.68 -10.26
C MET A 302 -20.98 -7.27 -10.52
N PHE A 303 -20.92 -8.38 -11.22
CA PHE A 303 -19.65 -8.98 -11.64
C PHE A 303 -19.69 -9.31 -13.12
N LEU A 304 -18.55 -9.14 -13.77
CA LEU A 304 -18.38 -9.51 -15.17
C LEU A 304 -18.45 -11.03 -15.29
N LEU A 305 -19.24 -11.52 -16.25
CA LEU A 305 -19.23 -12.91 -16.69
C LEU A 305 -17.91 -13.18 -17.40
N ILE A 306 -16.89 -13.48 -16.61
CA ILE A 306 -15.58 -13.91 -17.07
C ILE A 306 -15.66 -15.36 -17.61
N HIS A 307 -14.54 -15.89 -18.13
CA HIS A 307 -14.45 -17.21 -18.77
C HIS A 307 -14.97 -17.31 -20.22
N ARG A 308 -14.79 -16.25 -21.02
CA ARG A 308 -15.16 -16.21 -22.45
C ARG A 308 -16.67 -16.30 -22.71
N VAL A 309 -17.49 -16.05 -21.70
CA VAL A 309 -18.94 -15.89 -21.90
C VAL A 309 -19.17 -14.74 -22.88
N SER A 310 -19.93 -15.04 -23.92
CA SER A 310 -20.33 -14.12 -24.97
C SER A 310 -21.83 -13.92 -24.95
N LEU A 311 -22.32 -12.92 -25.68
CA LEU A 311 -23.76 -12.70 -25.83
C LEU A 311 -24.47 -13.89 -26.47
N ASP A 312 -23.75 -14.67 -27.29
CA ASP A 312 -24.29 -15.86 -27.93
C ASP A 312 -24.62 -16.96 -26.93
N ASP A 313 -23.81 -17.08 -25.87
CA ASP A 313 -24.03 -18.06 -24.78
C ASP A 313 -25.26 -17.68 -23.94
N LEU A 314 -25.61 -16.39 -23.91
CA LEU A 314 -26.77 -15.85 -23.19
C LEU A 314 -28.06 -15.86 -24.02
N LYS A 315 -28.06 -16.38 -25.26
CA LYS A 315 -29.28 -16.45 -26.09
C LYS A 315 -30.41 -17.23 -25.42
N CYS A 316 -30.10 -18.21 -24.58
CA CYS A 316 -31.10 -18.96 -23.83
C CYS A 316 -31.79 -18.11 -22.75
N THR A 317 -31.22 -16.97 -22.33
CA THR A 317 -31.81 -16.13 -21.29
C THR A 317 -33.14 -15.52 -21.72
N GLU A 318 -33.29 -15.13 -23.00
CA GLU A 318 -34.56 -14.65 -23.54
C GLU A 318 -35.62 -15.75 -23.52
N GLU A 319 -35.24 -16.96 -23.93
CA GLU A 319 -36.14 -18.11 -23.90
C GLU A 319 -36.54 -18.50 -22.47
N LEU A 320 -35.58 -18.50 -21.55
CA LEU A 320 -35.79 -18.73 -20.12
C LEU A 320 -36.72 -17.66 -19.53
N TRP A 321 -36.49 -16.38 -19.82
CA TRP A 321 -37.33 -15.29 -19.34
C TRP A 321 -38.75 -15.37 -19.90
N ARG A 322 -38.90 -15.65 -21.19
CA ARG A 322 -40.21 -15.84 -21.83
C ARG A 322 -40.99 -17.02 -21.23
N LYS A 323 -40.28 -18.06 -20.76
CA LYS A 323 -40.88 -19.24 -20.11
C LYS A 323 -40.93 -19.13 -18.58
N SER A 324 -40.40 -18.07 -17.99
CA SER A 324 -40.29 -17.92 -16.54
C SER A 324 -41.66 -17.69 -15.92
N ALA A 325 -41.93 -18.37 -14.80
CA ALA A 325 -43.11 -18.11 -13.98
C ALA A 325 -43.11 -16.71 -13.35
N LEU A 326 -41.95 -16.04 -13.33
CA LEU A 326 -41.79 -14.67 -12.82
C LEU A 326 -42.08 -13.60 -13.89
N ASN A 327 -42.18 -13.99 -15.17
CA ASN A 327 -42.52 -13.06 -16.24
C ASN A 327 -44.04 -12.88 -16.34
N MET A 328 -44.54 -11.72 -15.89
CA MET A 328 -45.97 -11.41 -15.90
C MET A 328 -46.58 -11.35 -17.30
N GLU A 329 -45.75 -11.20 -18.33
CA GLU A 329 -46.17 -11.10 -19.74
C GLU A 329 -46.08 -12.45 -20.48
N ALA A 330 -45.70 -13.54 -19.81
CA ALA A 330 -45.55 -14.84 -20.46
C ALA A 330 -46.88 -15.40 -21.01
N ASP A 331 -46.86 -15.84 -22.27
CA ASP A 331 -48.02 -16.40 -23.00
C ASP A 331 -48.53 -17.71 -22.36
N LYS A 332 -49.50 -17.59 -21.43
CA LYS A 332 -50.03 -18.67 -20.59
C LYS A 332 -48.94 -19.40 -19.78
N PRO A 333 -49.22 -19.82 -18.54
CA PRO A 333 -48.24 -20.57 -17.77
C PRO A 333 -48.05 -21.95 -18.40
N TYR A 334 -47.09 -22.08 -19.32
CA TYR A 334 -46.40 -23.35 -19.51
C TYR A 334 -45.84 -23.68 -18.14
N SER A 335 -46.49 -24.59 -17.43
CA SER A 335 -45.91 -25.14 -16.21
C SER A 335 -44.68 -25.91 -16.68
N PRO A 336 -43.46 -25.39 -16.50
CA PRO A 336 -42.29 -26.14 -16.92
C PRO A 336 -42.34 -27.48 -16.19
N LEU A 337 -41.89 -28.55 -16.88
CA LEU A 337 -41.71 -29.83 -16.21
C LEU A 337 -40.88 -29.54 -14.96
N ARG A 338 -41.38 -29.90 -13.77
CA ARG A 338 -40.59 -29.78 -12.53
C ARG A 338 -39.41 -30.74 -12.67
N LEU A 339 -38.31 -30.22 -13.21
CA LEU A 339 -37.04 -30.91 -13.24
C LEU A 339 -36.53 -30.95 -11.80
N ALA A 340 -36.15 -32.15 -11.36
CA ALA A 340 -35.51 -32.32 -10.08
C ALA A 340 -34.00 -32.19 -10.25
N TRP A 341 -33.27 -32.02 -9.15
CA TRP A 341 -31.81 -31.87 -9.19
C TRP A 341 -31.10 -33.05 -9.88
N TRP A 342 -31.66 -34.27 -9.81
CA TRP A 342 -31.09 -35.43 -10.50
C TRP A 342 -31.23 -35.37 -12.02
N ASP A 343 -32.11 -34.54 -12.58
CA ASP A 343 -32.18 -34.31 -14.02
C ASP A 343 -30.97 -33.49 -14.51
N LEU A 344 -30.32 -32.71 -13.63
CA LEU A 344 -29.04 -32.04 -13.93
C LEU A 344 -27.91 -33.05 -14.16
N LEU A 345 -27.97 -34.23 -13.52
CA LEU A 345 -26.99 -35.30 -13.75
C LEU A 345 -27.02 -35.86 -15.17
N LYS A 346 -28.07 -35.53 -15.95
CA LYS A 346 -28.21 -35.94 -17.36
C LYS A 346 -27.60 -34.94 -18.34
N LEU A 347 -27.18 -33.75 -17.89
CA LEU A 347 -26.65 -32.68 -18.76
C LEU A 347 -25.35 -33.08 -19.47
N HIS A 348 -24.52 -33.89 -18.83
CA HIS A 348 -23.31 -34.45 -19.41
C HIS A 348 -23.52 -35.96 -19.62
N PRO A 349 -24.12 -36.38 -20.74
CA PRO A 349 -24.34 -37.79 -21.01
C PRO A 349 -22.98 -38.50 -20.96
N LYS A 350 -22.87 -39.50 -20.07
CA LYS A 350 -21.65 -40.29 -19.86
C LYS A 350 -21.23 -40.89 -21.20
N GLN A 351 -20.19 -40.34 -21.82
CA GLN A 351 -19.46 -41.09 -22.84
C GLN A 351 -18.75 -42.21 -22.09
N VAL A 352 -19.35 -43.40 -22.10
CA VAL A 352 -18.71 -44.59 -21.57
C VAL A 352 -17.62 -44.95 -22.57
N ASP A 353 -16.37 -44.63 -22.23
CA ASP A 353 -15.25 -45.26 -22.91
C ASP A 353 -15.39 -46.78 -22.68
N PRO A 354 -15.54 -47.60 -23.74
CA PRO A 354 -15.73 -49.04 -23.58
C PRO A 354 -14.58 -49.72 -22.83
N ASN A 355 -13.43 -49.05 -22.67
CA ASN A 355 -12.28 -49.56 -21.91
C ASN A 355 -12.27 -49.12 -20.43
N MET A 356 -13.11 -48.18 -20.01
CA MET A 356 -13.16 -47.74 -18.61
C MET A 356 -14.31 -48.38 -17.85
N THR A 357 -13.98 -49.09 -16.76
CA THR A 357 -14.97 -49.74 -15.89
C THR A 357 -15.72 -48.76 -14.99
N LEU A 358 -15.20 -47.55 -14.80
CA LEU A 358 -15.76 -46.53 -13.91
C LEU A 358 -16.16 -45.29 -14.71
N SER A 359 -17.36 -44.76 -14.43
CA SER A 359 -17.76 -43.48 -15.00
C SER A 359 -16.97 -42.33 -14.38
N CYS A 360 -16.94 -41.17 -15.02
CA CYS A 360 -16.17 -40.03 -14.50
C CYS A 360 -16.61 -39.61 -13.08
N HIS A 361 -17.91 -39.73 -12.77
CA HIS A 361 -18.43 -39.50 -11.41
C HIS A 361 -17.90 -40.53 -10.42
N ASP A 362 -17.79 -41.81 -10.81
CA ASP A 362 -17.24 -42.86 -9.95
C ASP A 362 -15.74 -42.65 -9.72
N GLN A 363 -15.01 -42.17 -10.75
CA GLN A 363 -13.60 -41.80 -10.63
C GLN A 363 -13.40 -40.63 -9.67
N PHE A 364 -14.24 -39.59 -9.77
CA PHE A 364 -14.21 -38.46 -8.84
C PHE A 364 -14.52 -38.89 -7.41
N ASN A 365 -15.59 -39.68 -7.20
CA ASN A 365 -15.95 -40.18 -5.87
C ASN A 365 -14.87 -41.09 -5.27
N TYR A 366 -14.25 -41.95 -6.10
CA TYR A 366 -13.09 -42.76 -5.70
C TYR A 366 -11.92 -41.87 -5.27
N TRP A 367 -11.63 -40.82 -6.04
CA TRP A 367 -10.59 -39.84 -5.69
C TRP A 367 -10.89 -39.12 -4.37
N VAL A 368 -12.09 -38.56 -4.19
CA VAL A 368 -12.49 -37.88 -2.94
C VAL A 368 -12.33 -38.82 -1.74
N PHE A 369 -12.84 -40.05 -1.86
CA PHE A 369 -12.71 -41.05 -0.80
C PHE A 369 -11.24 -41.32 -0.42
N LEU A 370 -10.36 -41.46 -1.40
CA LEU A 370 -8.93 -41.66 -1.15
C LEU A 370 -8.28 -40.44 -0.50
N VAL A 371 -8.61 -39.22 -0.97
CA VAL A 371 -8.09 -37.97 -0.40
C VAL A 371 -8.50 -37.81 1.05
N ASP A 372 -9.78 -38.06 1.35
CA ASP A 372 -10.32 -37.98 2.71
C ASP A 372 -9.70 -39.05 3.61
N LEU A 373 -9.59 -40.29 3.13
CA LEU A 373 -8.95 -41.38 3.88
C LEU A 373 -7.48 -41.08 4.18
N CYS A 374 -6.75 -40.48 3.24
CA CYS A 374 -5.33 -40.14 3.43
C CYS A 374 -5.09 -38.82 4.15
N THR A 375 -6.11 -37.98 4.32
CA THR A 375 -5.99 -36.68 5.02
C THR A 375 -6.57 -36.73 6.43
N TYR A 376 -7.64 -37.49 6.64
CA TYR A 376 -8.40 -37.53 7.89
C TYR A 376 -8.54 -38.94 8.48
N GLY A 377 -8.12 -39.98 7.75
CA GLY A 377 -8.14 -41.34 8.23
C GLY A 377 -7.00 -41.67 9.21
N PRO A 378 -6.84 -42.96 9.57
CA PRO A 378 -5.71 -43.41 10.40
C PRO A 378 -4.35 -43.01 9.81
N GLU A 379 -3.39 -42.69 10.69
CA GLU A 379 -2.03 -42.23 10.31
C GLU A 379 -1.32 -43.11 9.28
N TYR A 380 -1.61 -44.42 9.29
CA TYR A 380 -1.11 -45.36 8.30
C TYR A 380 -1.40 -44.93 6.85
N PHE A 381 -2.53 -44.25 6.59
CA PHE A 381 -2.90 -43.86 5.23
C PHE A 381 -2.25 -42.56 4.76
N HIS A 382 -1.72 -41.73 5.67
CA HIS A 382 -1.10 -40.44 5.31
C HIS A 382 0.09 -40.60 4.35
N GLN A 383 0.80 -41.73 4.44
CA GLN A 383 1.93 -42.05 3.56
C GLN A 383 1.55 -42.18 2.07
N PHE A 384 0.27 -42.41 1.75
CA PHE A 384 -0.20 -42.56 0.37
C PHE A 384 -0.71 -41.26 -0.25
N LYS A 385 -0.76 -40.16 0.51
CA LYS A 385 -1.32 -38.89 0.03
C LYS A 385 -0.62 -38.39 -1.25
N SER A 386 0.70 -38.56 -1.35
CA SER A 386 1.48 -38.19 -2.54
C SER A 386 1.29 -39.11 -3.75
N MET A 387 0.66 -40.28 -3.56
CA MET A 387 0.39 -41.25 -4.63
C MET A 387 -0.96 -41.03 -5.30
N ILE A 388 -1.85 -40.24 -4.69
CA ILE A 388 -3.17 -39.94 -5.24
C ILE A 388 -3.01 -38.93 -6.38
N GLN A 389 -3.32 -39.34 -7.60
CA GLN A 389 -3.35 -38.46 -8.77
C GLN A 389 -4.58 -37.56 -8.72
N GLU A 390 -4.45 -36.31 -9.15
CA GLU A 390 -5.61 -35.43 -9.34
C GLU A 390 -6.55 -36.01 -10.41
N PRO A 391 -7.87 -35.88 -10.24
CA PRO A 391 -8.83 -36.38 -11.21
C PRO A 391 -8.68 -35.59 -12.51
N GLN A 392 -8.95 -36.25 -13.65
CA GLN A 392 -8.97 -35.53 -14.92
C GLN A 392 -10.04 -34.45 -14.86
N PRO A 393 -9.69 -33.18 -15.14
CA PRO A 393 -10.65 -32.10 -15.06
C PRO A 393 -11.68 -32.24 -16.19
N ILE A 394 -12.95 -32.34 -15.81
CA ILE A 394 -14.08 -32.20 -16.73
C ILE A 394 -14.43 -30.71 -16.76
N GLU A 395 -14.38 -30.08 -17.94
CA GLU A 395 -14.82 -28.68 -18.12
C GLU A 395 -14.24 -27.74 -17.06
N LYS A 396 -12.91 -27.77 -16.88
CA LYS A 396 -12.21 -26.98 -15.86
C LYS A 396 -12.67 -25.53 -15.89
N ILE A 397 -13.40 -25.11 -14.86
CA ILE A 397 -13.73 -23.69 -14.67
C ILE A 397 -12.40 -22.97 -14.40
N PRO A 398 -11.99 -22.01 -15.25
CA PRO A 398 -10.75 -21.30 -15.02
C PRO A 398 -10.84 -20.59 -13.67
N VAL A 399 -9.86 -20.77 -12.79
CA VAL A 399 -9.80 -19.96 -11.58
C VAL A 399 -9.20 -18.62 -11.97
N VAL A 400 -10.03 -17.57 -11.98
CA VAL A 400 -9.60 -16.20 -12.21
C VAL A 400 -10.24 -15.29 -11.16
N LYS A 401 -9.55 -14.21 -10.79
CA LYS A 401 -10.09 -13.21 -9.87
C LYS A 401 -11.27 -12.51 -10.55
N THR A 402 -12.46 -12.67 -9.99
CA THR A 402 -13.67 -11.99 -10.48
C THR A 402 -13.65 -10.52 -10.06
N PRO A 403 -13.70 -9.56 -11.00
CA PRO A 403 -13.90 -8.17 -10.64
C PRO A 403 -15.34 -7.99 -10.13
N ILE A 404 -15.47 -7.51 -8.89
CA ILE A 404 -16.75 -7.25 -8.24
C ILE A 404 -16.94 -5.73 -8.17
N TYR A 405 -18.08 -5.26 -8.65
CA TYR A 405 -18.50 -3.87 -8.59
C TYR A 405 -19.68 -3.77 -7.63
N VAL A 406 -19.50 -3.06 -6.53
CA VAL A 406 -20.53 -2.88 -5.52
C VAL A 406 -21.49 -1.77 -6.00
N ALA A 407 -22.78 -2.09 -6.08
CA ALA A 407 -23.84 -1.12 -6.33
C ALA A 407 -24.12 -0.29 -5.06
N HIS A 408 -25.00 0.70 -5.17
CA HIS A 408 -25.36 1.49 -4.00
C HIS A 408 -26.09 0.62 -2.97
N THR A 409 -25.62 0.68 -1.73
CA THR A 409 -26.30 0.07 -0.60
C THR A 409 -27.68 0.69 -0.41
N MET A 410 -28.67 -0.16 -0.16
CA MET A 410 -30.03 0.25 0.14
C MET A 410 -30.31 -0.02 1.61
N ASP A 411 -30.94 0.93 2.29
CA ASP A 411 -31.48 0.76 3.65
C ASP A 411 -32.81 -0.01 3.57
N ILE A 412 -32.72 -1.25 3.07
CA ILE A 412 -33.82 -2.20 3.00
C ILE A 412 -33.36 -3.43 3.76
N ASN A 413 -34.07 -3.76 4.84
CA ASN A 413 -33.86 -5.00 5.54
C ASN A 413 -34.65 -6.12 4.85
N ASN A 414 -34.01 -6.86 3.94
CA ASN A 414 -34.60 -8.04 3.32
C ASN A 414 -34.50 -9.29 4.21
N SER A 415 -33.73 -9.24 5.29
CA SER A 415 -33.71 -10.29 6.31
C SER A 415 -34.83 -10.05 7.31
N THR A 416 -35.95 -10.73 7.15
CA THR A 416 -36.90 -10.84 8.26
C THR A 416 -36.24 -11.67 9.37
N VAL A 417 -36.20 -11.12 10.60
CA VAL A 417 -35.71 -11.82 11.81
C VAL A 417 -36.44 -13.15 12.05
N SER A 418 -37.56 -13.39 11.36
CA SER A 418 -38.36 -14.61 11.38
C SER A 418 -37.78 -15.83 10.64
N GLY A 419 -36.49 -15.82 10.26
CA GLY A 419 -35.74 -17.04 10.00
C GLY A 419 -35.54 -17.38 8.53
N ASN A 420 -34.29 -17.34 8.10
CA ASN A 420 -33.77 -18.35 7.18
C ASN A 420 -33.62 -19.65 8.00
N ILE A 421 -34.68 -20.46 8.07
CA ILE A 421 -34.63 -21.86 8.48
C ILE A 421 -35.10 -22.70 7.30
#